data_AF-A0A212S9F7-F1
#
_entry.id   AF-A0A212S9F7-F1
#
_cell.length_a   1.000
_cell.length_b   1.000
_cell.length_c   1.000
_cell.angle_alpha   90.00
_cell.angle_beta   90.00
_cell.angle_gamma   90.00
#
_symmetry.space_group_name_H-M   'P 1'
#
loop_
_entity.id
_entity.type
_entity.pdbx_description
1 polymer ?
#
loop_
_entity_poly.entity_id
_entity_poly.type
_entity_poly.pdbx_seq_one_letter_code
_entity_poly.pdbx_strand_id
1 'polypeptide(L)'
;MRERVLFRLQRLSALALIGFVAAHLAGILVFTHRGLSAAVILGRVQDWLWLYGVFAVVAALHAGIGLRALARERFRFAPRRHARHVAFYAFAAHRLTGLALALFLALHLAALWRLPDAEIFDGALALTAHPLARAGEILIVAALALHLAGGARILAAEFLPGRARGGGRIAASVLFAGAVAAAYALWGQA
;
A
#
# COMPACT_ATOMS: atom_id res chain seq x y z
N MET A 1 -15.40 -13.98 21.45
CA MET A 1 -15.43 -12.48 21.40
C MET A 1 -14.22 -11.89 20.66
N ARG A 2 -12.99 -12.37 20.91
CA ARG A 2 -11.74 -11.83 20.37
C ARG A 2 -11.63 -11.76 18.84
N GLU A 3 -12.07 -12.80 18.10
CA GLU A 3 -11.97 -12.81 16.62
C GLU A 3 -12.89 -11.77 15.95
N ARG A 4 -14.10 -11.54 16.49
CA ARG A 4 -15.01 -10.50 15.98
C ARG A 4 -14.44 -9.10 16.14
N VAL A 5 -13.64 -8.87 17.19
CA VAL A 5 -12.96 -7.60 17.42
C VAL A 5 -11.83 -7.43 16.41
N LEU A 6 -10.96 -8.42 16.24
CA LEU A 6 -9.86 -8.36 15.27
C LEU A 6 -10.34 -8.20 13.83
N PHE A 7 -11.43 -8.88 13.47
CA PHE A 7 -12.08 -8.71 12.18
C PHE A 7 -12.52 -7.25 11.96
N ARG A 8 -13.24 -6.65 12.92
CA ARG A 8 -13.68 -5.25 12.84
C ARG A 8 -12.50 -4.29 12.80
N LEU A 9 -11.49 -4.50 13.64
CA LEU A 9 -10.28 -3.67 13.67
C LEU A 9 -9.56 -3.68 12.32
N GLN A 10 -9.45 -4.84 11.66
CA GLN A 10 -8.83 -4.92 10.34
C GLN A 10 -9.61 -4.15 9.26
N ARG A 11 -10.95 -4.11 9.34
CA ARG A 11 -11.81 -3.37 8.41
C ARG A 11 -11.78 -1.87 8.65
N LEU A 12 -11.86 -1.45 9.91
CA LEU A 12 -11.77 -0.04 10.29
C LEU A 12 -10.39 0.53 9.98
N SER A 13 -9.32 -0.23 10.25
CA SER A 13 -7.97 0.19 9.86
C SER A 13 -7.82 0.27 8.35
N ALA A 14 -8.40 -0.65 7.58
CA ALA A 14 -8.39 -0.57 6.12
C ALA A 14 -9.07 0.70 5.59
N LEU A 15 -10.23 1.07 6.16
CA LEU A 15 -10.95 2.29 5.80
C LEU A 15 -10.13 3.55 6.14
N ALA A 16 -9.54 3.59 7.33
CA ALA A 16 -8.66 4.69 7.73
C ALA A 16 -7.43 4.81 6.81
N LEU A 17 -6.82 3.67 6.44
CA LEU A 17 -5.65 3.64 5.56
C LEU A 17 -5.92 4.19 4.17
N ILE A 18 -7.14 4.10 3.63
CA ILE A 18 -7.47 4.75 2.36
C ILE A 18 -7.22 6.26 2.45
N GLY A 19 -7.67 6.89 3.53
CA GLY A 19 -7.46 8.32 3.77
C GLY A 19 -5.99 8.66 4.04
N PHE A 20 -5.32 7.89 4.91
CA PHE A 20 -3.91 8.14 5.24
C PHE A 20 -2.99 7.96 4.03
N VAL A 21 -3.20 6.92 3.22
CA VAL A 21 -2.41 6.70 1.99
C VAL A 21 -2.63 7.85 1.02
N ALA A 22 -3.87 8.30 0.82
CA ALA A 22 -4.15 9.45 -0.04
C ALA A 22 -3.43 10.73 0.45
N ALA A 23 -3.51 11.02 1.75
CA ALA A 23 -2.82 12.16 2.36
C ALA A 23 -1.30 12.04 2.25
N HIS A 24 -0.74 10.84 2.47
CA HIS A 24 0.68 10.55 2.33
C HIS A 24 1.16 10.77 0.88
N LEU A 25 0.44 10.23 -0.11
CA LEU A 25 0.77 10.39 -1.53
C LEU A 25 0.67 11.86 -1.98
N ALA A 26 -0.39 12.56 -1.57
CA ALA A 26 -0.54 13.99 -1.84
C ALA A 26 0.60 14.80 -1.20
N GLY A 27 0.94 14.49 0.05
CA GLY A 27 2.05 15.10 0.76
C GLY A 27 3.39 14.90 0.05
N ILE A 28 3.69 13.69 -0.44
CA ILE A 28 4.89 13.44 -1.25
C ILE A 28 4.89 14.36 -2.47
N LEU A 29 3.82 14.35 -3.27
CA LEU A 29 3.75 15.16 -4.50
C LEU A 29 3.93 16.66 -4.23
N VAL A 30 3.32 17.18 -3.16
CA VAL A 30 3.38 18.61 -2.81
C VAL A 30 4.72 18.98 -2.16
N PHE A 31 5.26 18.14 -1.28
CA PHE A 31 6.47 18.48 -0.52
C PHE A 31 7.76 18.16 -1.26
N THR A 32 7.75 17.22 -2.21
CA THR A 32 8.93 16.83 -2.99
C THR A 32 8.92 17.40 -4.41
N HIS A 33 8.29 18.56 -4.61
CA HIS A 33 8.36 19.26 -5.90
C HIS A 33 9.82 19.51 -6.31
N ARG A 34 10.10 19.38 -7.62
CA ARG A 34 11.45 19.55 -8.19
C ARG A 34 12.06 20.91 -7.81
N GLY A 35 13.36 20.92 -7.57
CA GLY A 35 14.14 22.14 -7.29
C GLY A 35 14.22 22.55 -5.82
N LEU A 36 13.60 21.80 -4.90
CA LEU A 36 13.76 22.01 -3.46
C LEU A 36 15.01 21.29 -2.94
N SER A 37 15.72 21.92 -2.00
CA SER A 37 16.81 21.26 -1.30
C SER A 37 16.29 20.23 -0.30
N ALA A 38 17.11 19.22 -0.01
CA ALA A 38 16.75 18.17 0.95
C ALA A 38 16.47 18.73 2.34
N ALA A 39 17.21 19.74 2.80
CA ALA A 39 16.94 20.42 4.06
C ALA A 39 15.52 21.03 4.12
N VAL A 40 15.05 21.64 3.03
CA VAL A 40 13.69 22.20 2.95
C VAL A 40 12.64 21.11 2.97
N ILE A 41 12.85 20.01 2.24
CA ILE A 41 11.94 18.86 2.23
C ILE A 41 11.88 18.24 3.63
N LEU A 42 13.04 18.05 4.28
CA LEU A 42 13.14 17.46 5.61
C LEU A 42 12.39 18.29 6.65
N GLY A 43 12.54 19.62 6.65
CA GLY A 43 11.79 20.50 7.54
C GLY A 43 10.27 20.34 7.42
N ARG A 44 9.75 20.27 6.18
CA ARG A 44 8.31 20.06 5.93
C ARG A 44 7.82 18.69 6.39
N VAL A 45 8.64 17.65 6.19
CA VAL A 45 8.33 16.30 6.63
C VAL A 45 8.30 16.22 8.16
N GLN A 46 9.20 16.94 8.84
CA GLN A 46 9.25 17.00 10.31
C GLN A 46 7.96 17.56 10.92
N ASP A 47 7.39 18.61 10.33
CA ASP A 47 6.10 19.19 10.76
C ASP A 47 4.92 18.20 10.68
N TRP A 48 5.04 17.19 9.80
CA TRP A 48 4.01 16.19 9.52
C TRP A 48 4.31 14.82 10.17
N LEU A 49 5.35 14.71 11.00
CA LEU A 49 5.75 13.44 11.63
C LEU A 49 4.64 12.78 12.43
N TRP A 50 3.77 13.57 13.07
CA TRP A 50 2.63 13.04 13.81
C TRP A 50 1.67 12.26 12.89
N LEU A 51 1.40 12.78 11.68
CA LEU A 51 0.51 12.13 10.71
C LEU A 51 1.12 10.81 10.27
N TYR A 52 2.42 10.82 9.96
CA TYR A 52 3.17 9.61 9.58
C TYR A 52 3.24 8.60 10.72
N GLY A 53 3.38 9.05 11.98
CA GLY A 53 3.35 8.18 13.16
C GLY A 53 2.00 7.47 13.33
N VAL A 54 0.89 8.22 13.27
CA VAL A 54 -0.45 7.63 13.33
C VAL A 54 -0.69 6.68 12.15
N PHE A 55 -0.31 7.10 10.94
CA PHE A 55 -0.40 6.26 9.73
C PHE A 55 0.38 4.95 9.91
N ALA A 56 1.62 5.01 10.39
CA ALA A 56 2.46 3.83 10.63
C ALA A 56 1.83 2.87 11.64
N VAL A 57 1.26 3.37 12.73
CA VAL A 57 0.53 2.54 13.72
C VAL A 57 -0.68 1.85 13.09
N VAL A 58 -1.51 2.59 12.36
CA VAL A 58 -2.70 2.04 11.70
C VAL A 58 -2.29 0.99 10.64
N ALA A 59 -1.23 1.27 9.88
CA ALA A 59 -0.67 0.35 8.90
C ALA A 59 -0.13 -0.93 9.55
N ALA A 60 0.60 -0.81 10.66
CA ALA A 60 1.10 -1.94 11.43
C ALA A 60 -0.03 -2.79 12.02
N LEU A 61 -1.11 -2.16 12.51
CA LEU A 61 -2.30 -2.88 12.98
C LEU A 61 -2.97 -3.66 11.84
N HIS A 62 -3.19 -3.02 10.69
CA HIS A 62 -3.78 -3.66 9.52
C HIS A 62 -2.93 -4.84 9.03
N ALA A 63 -1.63 -4.60 8.81
CA ALA A 63 -0.68 -5.60 8.34
C ALA A 63 -0.52 -6.74 9.36
N GLY A 64 -0.38 -6.44 10.64
CA GLY A 64 -0.23 -7.43 11.71
C GLY A 64 -1.42 -8.38 11.81
N ILE A 65 -2.66 -7.85 11.77
CA ILE A 65 -3.87 -8.69 11.78
C ILE A 65 -3.95 -9.52 10.49
N GLY A 66 -3.62 -8.93 9.34
CA GLY A 66 -3.59 -9.61 8.05
C GLY A 66 -2.57 -10.75 7.98
N LEU A 67 -1.34 -10.53 8.45
CA LEU A 67 -0.28 -11.54 8.53
C LEU A 67 -0.66 -12.66 9.50
N ARG A 68 -1.28 -12.33 10.64
CA ARG A 68 -1.82 -13.33 11.58
C ARG A 68 -2.85 -14.22 10.88
N ALA A 69 -3.73 -13.65 10.05
CA ALA A 69 -4.71 -14.42 9.27
C ALA A 69 -4.04 -15.33 8.23
N LEU A 70 -3.07 -14.81 7.47
CA LEU A 70 -2.27 -15.59 6.53
C LEU A 70 -1.53 -16.75 7.23
N ALA A 71 -0.97 -16.51 8.42
CA ALA A 71 -0.28 -17.53 9.21
C ALA A 71 -1.22 -18.63 9.70
N ARG A 72 -2.48 -18.30 10.07
CA ARG A 72 -3.49 -19.30 10.46
C ARG A 72 -3.98 -20.14 9.28
N GLU A 73 -3.93 -19.59 8.08
CA GLU A 73 -4.36 -20.26 6.86
C GLU A 73 -3.26 -21.15 6.24
N ARG A 74 -2.09 -21.27 6.90
CA ARG A 74 -0.99 -22.15 6.47
C ARG A 74 -1.51 -23.59 6.31
N PHE A 75 -1.32 -24.14 5.10
CA PHE A 75 -1.52 -25.55 4.71
C PHE A 75 -2.92 -26.06 4.34
N ARG A 76 -3.82 -25.20 3.86
CA ARG A 76 -4.96 -25.65 3.02
C ARG A 76 -4.91 -25.10 1.59
N PHE A 77 -3.74 -25.14 0.96
CA PHE A 77 -3.65 -25.19 -0.51
C PHE A 77 -3.92 -26.62 -1.00
N ALA A 78 -5.06 -27.21 -0.62
CA ALA A 78 -5.52 -28.43 -1.28
C ALA A 78 -6.30 -27.99 -2.52
N PRO A 79 -5.78 -28.17 -3.74
CA PRO A 79 -6.45 -27.72 -4.95
C PRO A 79 -7.59 -28.70 -5.24
N ARG A 80 -8.75 -28.46 -4.64
CA ARG A 80 -9.96 -29.23 -4.92
C ARG A 80 -10.93 -28.33 -5.67
N ARG A 81 -10.72 -28.29 -7.00
CA ARG A 81 -11.66 -27.81 -8.04
C ARG A 81 -11.91 -26.29 -8.17
N HIS A 82 -11.43 -25.43 -7.26
CA HIS A 82 -11.65 -23.96 -7.32
C HIS A 82 -10.50 -23.13 -7.94
N ALA A 83 -9.35 -23.74 -8.27
CA ALA A 83 -8.16 -23.05 -8.77
C ALA A 83 -8.28 -22.48 -10.21
N ARG A 84 -9.42 -22.69 -10.89
CA ARG A 84 -9.69 -22.17 -12.25
C ARG A 84 -10.54 -20.90 -12.27
N HIS A 85 -10.82 -20.30 -11.12
CA HIS A 85 -11.71 -19.14 -11.01
C HIS A 85 -10.92 -17.84 -10.84
N VAL A 86 -11.21 -16.81 -11.66
CA VAL A 86 -10.56 -15.48 -11.61
C VAL A 86 -10.56 -14.86 -10.20
N ALA A 87 -11.58 -15.17 -9.39
CA ALA A 87 -11.66 -14.74 -7.99
C ALA A 87 -10.52 -15.27 -7.10
N PHE A 88 -10.02 -16.49 -7.36
CA PHE A 88 -8.89 -17.05 -6.61
C PHE A 88 -7.60 -16.27 -6.89
N TYR A 89 -7.33 -15.97 -8.17
CA TYR A 89 -6.17 -15.15 -8.54
C TYR A 89 -6.26 -13.73 -7.96
N ALA A 90 -7.44 -13.12 -7.97
CA ALA A 90 -7.65 -11.81 -7.33
C ALA A 90 -7.41 -11.85 -5.82
N PHE A 91 -7.84 -12.93 -5.15
CA PHE A 91 -7.54 -13.15 -3.74
C PHE A 91 -6.04 -13.32 -3.49
N ALA A 92 -5.37 -14.18 -4.25
CA ALA A 92 -3.93 -14.39 -4.13
C ALA A 92 -3.15 -13.09 -4.38
N ALA A 93 -3.49 -12.35 -5.44
CA ALA A 93 -2.87 -11.07 -5.77
C ALA A 93 -3.02 -10.04 -4.65
N HIS A 94 -4.21 -9.91 -4.05
CA HIS A 94 -4.42 -8.98 -2.93
C HIS A 94 -3.53 -9.31 -1.71
N ARG A 95 -3.30 -10.60 -1.43
CA ARG A 95 -2.42 -11.02 -0.32
C ARG A 95 -0.94 -10.85 -0.64
N LEU A 96 -0.52 -11.23 -1.83
CA LEU A 96 0.88 -11.10 -2.26
C LEU A 96 1.29 -9.63 -2.30
N THR A 97 0.44 -8.76 -2.83
CA THR A 97 0.67 -7.30 -2.79
C THR A 97 0.67 -6.77 -1.36
N GLY A 98 -0.22 -7.26 -0.47
CA GLY A 98 -0.19 -6.89 0.95
C GLY A 98 1.11 -7.30 1.66
N LEU A 99 1.67 -8.47 1.33
CA LEU A 99 2.95 -8.92 1.86
C LEU A 99 4.12 -8.08 1.33
N ALA A 100 4.12 -7.78 0.03
CA ALA A 100 5.11 -6.90 -0.57
C ALA A 100 5.08 -5.50 0.06
N LEU A 101 3.88 -4.93 0.28
CA LEU A 101 3.70 -3.64 0.94
C LEU A 101 4.10 -3.67 2.41
N ALA A 102 3.85 -4.76 3.14
CA ALA A 102 4.30 -4.91 4.52
C ALA A 102 5.84 -4.95 4.61
N LEU A 103 6.50 -5.65 3.69
CA LEU A 103 7.96 -5.65 3.59
C LEU A 103 8.49 -4.27 3.23
N PHE A 104 7.90 -3.61 2.23
CA PHE A 104 8.25 -2.24 1.88
C PHE A 104 8.07 -1.29 3.06
N LEU A 105 6.96 -1.38 3.80
CA LEU A 105 6.71 -0.55 4.98
C LEU A 105 7.81 -0.75 6.04
N ALA A 106 8.23 -1.99 6.29
CA ALA A 106 9.32 -2.26 7.23
C ALA A 106 10.64 -1.62 6.78
N LEU A 107 11.00 -1.76 5.51
CA LEU A 107 12.21 -1.15 4.93
C LEU A 107 12.11 0.38 4.92
N HIS A 108 10.93 0.93 4.59
CA HIS A 108 10.66 2.35 4.55
C HIS A 108 10.82 2.96 5.95
N LEU A 109 10.20 2.38 6.98
CA LEU A 109 10.35 2.83 8.36
C LEU A 109 11.79 2.70 8.87
N ALA A 110 12.51 1.64 8.48
CA ALA A 110 13.93 1.49 8.81
C ALA A 110 14.80 2.59 8.18
N ALA A 111 14.47 3.03 6.95
CA ALA A 111 15.11 4.18 6.33
C ALA A 111 14.73 5.49 7.04
N LEU A 112 13.43 5.69 7.36
CA LEU A 112 12.93 6.88 8.05
C LEU A 112 13.60 7.10 9.42
N TRP A 113 13.92 6.02 10.13
CA TRP A 113 14.60 6.10 11.43
C TRP A 113 15.97 6.79 11.36
N ARG A 114 16.59 6.83 10.17
CA ARG A 114 17.91 7.43 9.95
C ARG A 114 17.86 8.89 9.49
N LEU A 115 16.67 9.45 9.27
CA LEU A 115 16.47 10.77 8.64
C LEU A 115 16.72 12.03 9.48
N PRO A 116 16.97 12.00 10.80
CA PRO A 116 17.45 13.19 11.50
C PRO A 116 18.78 13.72 10.93
N ASP A 117 19.52 12.88 10.19
CA ASP A 117 20.76 13.23 9.51
C ASP A 117 20.49 13.67 8.06
N ALA A 118 20.83 14.92 7.74
CA ALA A 118 20.62 15.52 6.42
C ALA A 118 21.48 14.86 5.33
N GLU A 119 22.69 14.41 5.65
CA GLU A 119 23.60 13.75 4.69
C GLU A 119 23.03 12.38 4.30
N ILE A 120 22.47 11.65 5.27
CA ILE A 120 21.76 10.39 5.01
C ILE A 120 20.50 10.64 4.15
N PHE A 121 19.77 11.71 4.43
CA PHE A 121 18.58 12.06 3.65
C PHE A 121 18.93 12.43 2.20
N ASP A 122 19.99 13.18 1.97
CA ASP A 122 20.54 13.46 0.63
C ASP A 122 20.90 12.18 -0.12
N GLY A 123 21.61 11.25 0.54
CA GLY A 123 21.93 9.94 -0.03
C GLY A 123 20.68 9.12 -0.37
N ALA A 124 19.64 9.19 0.46
CA ALA A 124 18.36 8.53 0.21
C ALA A 124 17.64 9.13 -1.01
N LEU A 125 17.67 10.47 -1.17
CA LEU A 125 17.14 11.14 -2.37
C LEU A 125 17.94 10.75 -3.61
N ALA A 126 19.27 10.70 -3.54
CA ALA A 126 20.11 10.25 -4.64
C ALA A 126 19.81 8.79 -5.06
N LEU A 127 19.50 7.91 -4.11
CA LEU A 127 19.09 6.54 -4.41
C LEU A 127 17.82 6.50 -5.25
N THR A 128 16.85 7.39 -5.03
CA THR A 128 15.60 7.44 -5.83
C THR A 128 15.85 7.78 -7.30
N ALA A 129 16.96 8.45 -7.61
CA ALA A 129 17.37 8.70 -9.00
C ALA A 129 17.95 7.46 -9.70
N HIS A 130 18.30 6.40 -8.96
CA HIS A 130 18.86 5.19 -9.54
C HIS A 130 17.79 4.40 -10.34
N PRO A 131 18.09 3.89 -11.55
CA PRO A 131 17.10 3.20 -12.39
C PRO A 131 16.41 2.01 -11.72
N LEU A 132 17.14 1.25 -10.89
CA LEU A 132 16.54 0.15 -10.12
C LEU A 132 15.59 0.65 -9.03
N ALA A 133 15.90 1.77 -8.38
CA ALA A 133 15.00 2.38 -7.40
C ALA A 133 13.72 2.86 -8.10
N ARG A 134 13.86 3.48 -9.27
CA ARG A 134 12.73 3.89 -10.10
C ARG A 134 11.85 2.72 -10.52
N ALA A 135 12.44 1.60 -10.91
CA ALA A 135 11.69 0.37 -11.19
C ALA A 135 10.96 -0.14 -9.94
N GLY A 136 11.63 -0.10 -8.78
CA GLY A 136 11.03 -0.41 -7.49
C GLY A 136 9.84 0.47 -7.12
N GLU A 137 9.93 1.79 -7.39
CA GLU A 137 8.82 2.74 -7.20
C GLU A 137 7.60 2.37 -8.06
N ILE A 138 7.82 2.06 -9.35
CA ILE A 138 6.72 1.65 -10.24
C ILE A 138 6.07 0.36 -9.72
N LEU A 139 6.87 -0.62 -9.29
CA LEU A 139 6.38 -1.87 -8.75
C LEU A 139 5.61 -1.68 -7.44
N ILE A 140 6.07 -0.83 -6.53
CA ILE A 140 5.37 -0.58 -5.27
C ILE A 140 4.08 0.22 -5.48
N VAL A 141 4.06 1.17 -6.42
CA VAL A 141 2.85 1.90 -6.83
C VAL A 141 1.82 0.93 -7.41
N ALA A 142 2.24 0.02 -8.30
CA ALA A 142 1.36 -1.00 -8.84
C ALA A 142 0.82 -1.94 -7.75
N ALA A 143 1.68 -2.39 -6.83
CA ALA A 143 1.29 -3.23 -5.70
C ALA A 143 0.30 -2.51 -4.77
N LEU A 144 0.55 -1.23 -4.45
CA LEU A 144 -0.33 -0.40 -3.65
C LEU A 144 -1.70 -0.24 -4.31
N ALA A 145 -1.73 0.08 -5.60
CA ALA A 145 -2.98 0.27 -6.34
C ALA A 145 -3.79 -1.03 -6.42
N LEU A 146 -3.14 -2.17 -6.70
CA LEU A 146 -3.79 -3.49 -6.68
C LEU A 146 -4.32 -3.85 -5.28
N HIS A 147 -3.54 -3.61 -4.24
CA HIS A 147 -3.93 -3.92 -2.87
C HIS A 147 -5.11 -3.06 -2.42
N LEU A 148 -5.05 -1.75 -2.68
CA LEU A 148 -6.09 -0.78 -2.35
C LEU A 148 -7.37 -1.07 -3.13
N ALA A 149 -7.32 -1.28 -4.45
CA ALA A 149 -8.49 -1.60 -5.25
C ALA A 149 -9.11 -2.95 -4.83
N GLY A 150 -8.27 -3.96 -4.56
CA GLY A 150 -8.70 -5.24 -4.04
C GLY A 150 -9.41 -5.13 -2.68
N GLY A 151 -8.85 -4.34 -1.76
CA GLY A 151 -9.42 -4.07 -0.45
C GLY A 151 -10.73 -3.27 -0.52
N ALA A 152 -10.75 -2.20 -1.32
CA ALA A 152 -11.94 -1.39 -1.56
C ALA A 152 -13.09 -2.21 -2.15
N ARG A 153 -12.80 -3.15 -3.06
CA ARG A 153 -13.78 -4.11 -3.60
C ARG A 153 -14.36 -5.01 -2.50
N ILE A 154 -13.52 -5.48 -1.57
CA ILE A 154 -13.97 -6.32 -0.44
C ILE A 154 -14.85 -5.48 0.50
N LEU A 155 -14.42 -4.28 0.88
CA LEU A 155 -15.18 -3.35 1.71
C LEU A 155 -16.53 -2.99 1.07
N ALA A 156 -16.55 -2.70 -0.24
CA ALA A 156 -17.78 -2.42 -0.96
C ALA A 156 -18.75 -3.62 -0.98
N ALA A 157 -18.24 -4.85 -1.08
CA ALA A 157 -19.07 -6.05 -1.02
C ALA A 157 -19.62 -6.33 0.39
N GLU A 158 -19.02 -5.74 1.42
CA GLU A 158 -19.40 -5.90 2.82
C GLU A 158 -20.37 -4.81 3.28
N PHE A 159 -20.16 -3.56 2.88
CA PHE A 159 -20.90 -2.39 3.39
C PHE A 159 -21.96 -1.83 2.44
N LEU A 160 -21.99 -2.23 1.16
CA LEU A 160 -22.92 -1.66 0.17
C LEU A 160 -23.91 -2.71 -0.33
N PRO A 161 -25.20 -2.64 0.08
CA PRO A 161 -26.23 -3.59 -0.33
C PRO A 161 -26.42 -3.64 -1.86
N GLY A 162 -26.78 -4.80 -2.40
CA GLY A 162 -27.17 -4.95 -3.83
C GLY A 162 -26.02 -4.95 -4.84
N ARG A 163 -24.76 -4.86 -4.41
CA ARG A 163 -23.60 -4.84 -5.31
C ARG A 163 -23.17 -6.27 -5.74
N ALA A 164 -23.58 -6.70 -6.94
CA ALA A 164 -23.29 -8.03 -7.52
C ALA A 164 -21.81 -8.46 -7.49
N ARG A 165 -21.55 -9.72 -7.12
CA ARG A 165 -20.21 -10.36 -7.02
C ARG A 165 -19.66 -10.83 -8.38
N GLY A 166 -19.79 -10.00 -9.43
CA GLY A 166 -19.38 -10.35 -10.80
C GLY A 166 -17.89 -10.14 -11.10
N GLY A 167 -17.37 -10.87 -12.10
CA GLY A 167 -15.96 -10.81 -12.53
C GLY A 167 -15.50 -9.45 -13.08
N GLY A 168 -16.41 -8.62 -13.61
CA GLY A 168 -16.06 -7.30 -14.17
C GLY A 168 -15.38 -6.35 -13.18
N ARG A 169 -15.66 -6.49 -11.88
CA ARG A 169 -15.00 -5.68 -10.83
C ARG A 169 -13.54 -6.07 -10.58
N ILE A 170 -13.20 -7.33 -10.83
CA ILE A 170 -11.81 -7.79 -10.74
C ILE A 170 -11.02 -7.17 -11.89
N ALA A 171 -11.55 -7.27 -13.12
CA ALA A 171 -10.94 -6.62 -14.28
C ALA A 171 -10.76 -5.11 -14.06
N ALA A 172 -11.79 -4.41 -13.56
CA ALA A 172 -11.70 -2.99 -13.23
C ALA A 172 -10.60 -2.67 -12.20
N SER A 173 -10.40 -3.53 -11.19
CA SER A 173 -9.33 -3.34 -10.20
C SER A 173 -7.94 -3.47 -10.81
N VAL A 174 -7.76 -4.43 -11.73
CA VAL A 174 -6.49 -4.65 -12.45
C VAL A 174 -6.22 -3.50 -13.41
N LEU A 175 -7.23 -3.08 -14.19
CA LEU A 175 -7.12 -1.95 -15.11
C LEU A 175 -6.82 -0.65 -14.37
N PHE A 176 -7.47 -0.40 -13.24
CA PHE A 176 -7.17 0.75 -12.37
C PHE A 176 -5.70 0.74 -11.93
N ALA A 177 -5.20 -0.38 -11.43
CA ALA A 177 -3.82 -0.46 -10.97
C ALA A 177 -2.81 -0.29 -12.12
N GLY A 178 -3.09 -0.89 -13.29
CA GLY A 178 -2.29 -0.70 -14.49
C GLY A 178 -2.27 0.76 -14.96
N ALA A 179 -3.43 1.43 -14.96
CA ALA A 179 -3.54 2.83 -15.32
C ALA A 179 -2.78 3.74 -14.35
N VAL A 180 -2.88 3.51 -13.03
CA VAL A 180 -2.14 4.26 -12.01
C VAL A 180 -0.64 4.07 -12.17
N ALA A 181 -0.18 2.83 -12.35
CA ALA A 181 1.24 2.53 -12.53
C ALA A 181 1.80 3.13 -13.84
N ALA A 182 1.04 3.04 -14.93
CA ALA A 182 1.40 3.66 -16.21
C ALA A 182 1.46 5.18 -16.10
N ALA A 183 0.44 5.80 -15.49
CA ALA A 183 0.44 7.24 -15.26
C ALA A 183 1.65 7.70 -14.43
N TYR A 184 2.00 6.97 -13.36
CA TYR A 184 3.19 7.25 -12.57
C TYR A 184 4.49 7.10 -13.37
N ALA A 185 4.60 6.04 -14.18
CA ALA A 185 5.78 5.78 -15.00
C ALA A 185 5.99 6.85 -16.08
N LEU A 186 4.90 7.35 -16.68
CA LEU A 186 4.92 8.44 -17.66
C LEU A 186 5.20 9.79 -16.99
N TRP A 187 4.60 10.05 -15.83
CA TRP A 187 4.81 11.30 -15.09
C TRP A 187 6.27 11.54 -14.74
N GLY A 188 7.03 10.50 -14.36
CA GLY A 188 8.45 10.68 -14.05
C GLY A 188 9.37 10.89 -15.24
N GLN A 189 8.86 10.80 -16.48
CA GLN A 189 9.63 11.11 -17.69
C GLN A 189 9.43 12.57 -18.15
N ALA A 190 8.36 13.22 -17.70
CA ALA A 190 8.11 14.66 -17.89
C ALA A 190 8.88 15.46 -16.84
#